data_AF-A0A960XLP4-F1
#
_entry.id   AF-A0A960XLP4-F1
#
_cell.length_a   1.000
_cell.length_b   1.000
_cell.length_c   1.000
_cell.angle_alpha   90.00
_cell.angle_beta   90.00
_cell.angle_gamma   90.00
#
_symmetry.space_group_name_H-M   'P 1'
#
loop_
_entity.id
_entity.type
_entity.pdbx_description
1 polymer ?
#
loop_
_entity_poly.entity_id
_entity_poly.type
_entity_poly.pdbx_seq_one_letter_code
_entity_poly.pdbx_strand_id
1 'polypeptide(L)'
;KRLAAELIESYRKRHEGQFPDRLVFNLWGTETSRHEGVMEAQILALMGVRLRWDARGRVHGVELIPREEMGRPRVDVTVVPSGLYRDLFPNLMRWLDEAVNVVKTDTTADNPLLQHIAETRGALEARGVSSEEAERLATVRLFSVPSGTYGAGLDHVIQQAGSWTNEQQVADVFFNRMSHLFGQGFWGTRATQSSGGTDLSPALLGLALKGAKGVVHSRSSNVYGAIDSDDFYQYLGGTALAVRTINGEGAETLISDLSNPKAGETVTLQRFLGREMRARYLNPKWIKAMLKEGYAGARMIRQVTDNLWGWQVTVPEAVDEAKWQEMFETYVQDRYELGVREQFTAAENLGAYQAMVDRMLTVIEKGYWQPAPETVSRLQTVKAELAPGVVQEEQSVVQRAEAALQPAPGPPVPAPPAAPAGPTSAEAAAPAPVVQGRVLEEQPPRRQESSPRSNRGFAEAPLRLGLLAALALGLVGFGWWRQGR
;
A
#
# COMPACT_ATOMS: atom_id res chain seq x y z
N LYS A 1 -20.50 -2.09 -1.85
CA LYS A 1 -21.65 -1.55 -2.62
C LYS A 1 -21.87 -0.05 -2.41
N ARG A 2 -22.22 0.43 -1.20
CA ARG A 2 -22.42 1.88 -0.92
C ARG A 2 -21.24 2.76 -1.37
N LEU A 3 -20.02 2.49 -0.88
CA LEU A 3 -18.82 3.25 -1.27
C LEU A 3 -18.53 3.21 -2.78
N ALA A 4 -18.84 2.11 -3.46
CA ALA A 4 -18.67 2.02 -4.91
C ALA A 4 -19.66 2.94 -5.65
N ALA A 5 -20.93 2.96 -5.22
CA ALA A 5 -21.93 3.84 -5.77
C ALA A 5 -21.60 5.32 -5.53
N GLU A 6 -21.19 5.66 -4.30
CA GLU A 6 -20.77 7.03 -3.92
C GLU A 6 -19.56 7.50 -4.73
N LEU A 7 -18.54 6.64 -4.92
CA LEU A 7 -17.37 6.96 -5.75
C LEU A 7 -17.80 7.24 -7.19
N ILE A 8 -18.65 6.38 -7.77
CA ILE A 8 -19.14 6.55 -9.14
C ILE A 8 -19.97 7.84 -9.27
N GLU A 9 -20.91 8.10 -8.37
CA GLU A 9 -21.72 9.32 -8.40
C GLU A 9 -20.88 10.58 -8.23
N SER A 10 -19.92 10.56 -7.30
CA SER A 10 -18.98 11.67 -7.08
C SER A 10 -18.11 11.94 -8.30
N TYR A 11 -17.63 10.88 -8.96
CA TYR A 11 -16.90 10.98 -10.22
C TYR A 11 -17.79 11.58 -11.32
N ARG A 12 -18.99 11.02 -11.54
CA ARG A 12 -19.94 11.53 -12.55
C ARG A 12 -20.27 13.01 -12.36
N LYS A 13 -20.46 13.47 -11.13
CA LYS A 13 -20.73 14.89 -10.84
C LYS A 13 -19.58 15.81 -11.24
N ARG A 14 -18.34 15.33 -11.18
CA ARG A 14 -17.13 16.10 -11.52
C ARG A 14 -16.71 15.95 -12.99
N HIS A 15 -17.18 14.90 -13.66
CA HIS A 15 -16.81 14.55 -15.04
C HIS A 15 -18.03 14.51 -15.97
N GLU A 16 -18.90 15.50 -15.87
CA GLU A 16 -20.01 15.73 -16.83
C GLU A 16 -20.91 14.50 -17.08
N GLY A 17 -21.13 13.69 -16.04
CA GLY A 17 -21.96 12.49 -16.08
C GLY A 17 -21.26 11.22 -16.56
N GLN A 18 -19.99 11.30 -16.97
CA GLN A 18 -19.18 10.16 -17.42
C GLN A 18 -18.88 9.18 -16.28
N PHE A 19 -18.87 7.88 -16.60
CA PHE A 19 -18.48 6.84 -15.65
C PHE A 19 -16.96 6.65 -15.64
N PRO A 20 -16.33 6.36 -14.48
CA PRO A 20 -14.95 5.95 -14.48
C PRO A 20 -14.84 4.56 -15.09
N ASP A 21 -14.06 4.42 -16.15
CA ASP A 21 -13.83 3.17 -16.88
C ASP A 21 -12.67 2.35 -16.31
N ARG A 22 -11.69 3.02 -15.69
CA ARG A 22 -10.50 2.41 -15.07
C ARG A 22 -10.12 3.07 -13.75
N LEU A 23 -9.91 2.28 -12.70
CA LEU A 23 -9.43 2.73 -11.39
C LEU A 23 -8.26 1.87 -10.90
N VAL A 24 -7.45 2.42 -10.00
CA VAL A 24 -6.36 1.69 -9.35
C VAL A 24 -6.58 1.70 -7.84
N PHE A 25 -6.41 0.55 -7.19
CA PHE A 25 -6.61 0.38 -5.76
C PHE A 25 -5.33 -0.10 -5.09
N ASN A 26 -4.85 0.66 -4.10
CA ASN A 26 -3.82 0.20 -3.18
C ASN A 26 -4.47 -0.52 -2.00
N LEU A 27 -3.96 -1.71 -1.66
CA LEU A 27 -4.47 -2.51 -0.54
C LEU A 27 -3.35 -2.78 0.48
N TRP A 28 -3.62 -2.49 1.74
CA TRP A 28 -2.71 -2.73 2.85
C TRP A 28 -3.25 -3.79 3.80
N GLY A 29 -2.38 -4.67 4.26
CA GLY A 29 -2.78 -5.74 5.18
C GLY A 29 -3.32 -5.19 6.51
N THR A 30 -2.68 -4.15 7.06
CA THR A 30 -3.12 -3.52 8.32
C THR A 30 -4.47 -2.83 8.20
N GLU A 31 -4.74 -2.16 7.08
CA GLU A 31 -6.05 -1.56 6.81
C GLU A 31 -7.12 -2.64 6.60
N THR A 32 -6.79 -3.66 5.83
CA THR A 32 -7.69 -4.79 5.54
C THR A 32 -8.13 -5.51 6.79
N SER A 33 -7.22 -5.74 7.73
CA SER A 33 -7.54 -6.30 9.05
C SER A 33 -8.46 -5.41 9.89
N ARG A 34 -8.39 -4.08 9.75
CA ARG A 34 -9.22 -3.13 10.52
C ARG A 34 -10.61 -2.97 9.93
N HIS A 35 -10.70 -2.88 8.60
CA HIS A 35 -11.97 -2.67 7.90
C HIS A 35 -12.58 -3.97 7.36
N GLU A 36 -12.02 -5.13 7.69
CA GLU A 36 -12.58 -6.46 7.41
C GLU A 36 -12.99 -6.67 5.93
N GLY A 37 -12.17 -6.23 4.99
CA GLY A 37 -12.42 -6.47 3.56
C GLY A 37 -13.31 -5.44 2.82
N VAL A 38 -13.59 -4.26 3.43
CA VAL A 38 -14.40 -3.20 2.78
C VAL A 38 -13.88 -2.77 1.40
N MET A 39 -12.55 -2.66 1.21
CA MET A 39 -11.97 -2.20 -0.06
C MET A 39 -12.11 -3.25 -1.16
N GLU A 40 -11.93 -4.52 -0.82
CA GLU A 40 -12.13 -5.67 -1.69
C GLU A 40 -13.60 -5.76 -2.11
N ALA A 41 -14.52 -5.58 -1.16
CA ALA A 41 -15.94 -5.49 -1.45
C ALA A 41 -16.30 -4.26 -2.30
N GLN A 42 -15.55 -3.17 -2.21
CA GLN A 42 -15.68 -2.00 -3.08
C GLN A 42 -15.21 -2.34 -4.51
N ILE A 43 -14.03 -2.95 -4.66
CA ILE A 43 -13.48 -3.40 -5.95
C ILE A 43 -14.44 -4.38 -6.65
N LEU A 44 -14.87 -5.44 -5.96
CA LEU A 44 -15.82 -6.41 -6.52
C LEU A 44 -17.13 -5.74 -6.93
N ALA A 45 -17.65 -4.80 -6.12
CA ALA A 45 -18.83 -4.05 -6.48
C ALA A 45 -18.61 -3.21 -7.75
N LEU A 46 -17.48 -2.50 -7.87
CA LEU A 46 -17.12 -1.70 -9.06
C LEU A 46 -17.03 -2.57 -10.32
N MET A 47 -16.37 -3.72 -10.23
CA MET A 47 -16.27 -4.71 -11.31
C MET A 47 -17.61 -5.39 -11.65
N GLY A 48 -18.59 -5.32 -10.73
CA GLY A 48 -19.87 -5.98 -10.90
C GLY A 48 -19.83 -7.46 -10.62
N VAL A 49 -19.16 -7.83 -9.54
CA VAL A 49 -18.94 -9.20 -9.08
C VAL A 49 -19.44 -9.30 -7.64
N ARG A 50 -20.04 -10.44 -7.29
CA ARG A 50 -20.41 -10.76 -5.90
C ARG A 50 -19.73 -12.04 -5.43
N LEU A 51 -19.53 -12.13 -4.12
CA LEU A 51 -18.97 -13.31 -3.47
C LEU A 51 -20.02 -14.42 -3.38
N ARG A 52 -19.57 -15.67 -3.58
CA ARG A 52 -20.35 -16.88 -3.29
C ARG A 52 -19.95 -17.44 -1.94
N TRP A 53 -20.95 -17.65 -1.08
CA TRP A 53 -20.79 -18.09 0.30
C TRP A 53 -21.32 -19.51 0.46
N ASP A 54 -20.57 -20.34 1.19
CA ASP A 54 -21.04 -21.67 1.55
C ASP A 54 -21.96 -21.59 2.78
N ALA A 55 -22.63 -22.70 3.12
CA ALA A 55 -23.53 -22.78 4.28
C ALA A 55 -22.84 -22.51 5.63
N ARG A 56 -21.49 -22.46 5.67
CA ARG A 56 -20.69 -22.18 6.87
C ARG A 56 -20.18 -20.73 6.89
N GLY A 57 -20.62 -19.88 5.96
CA GLY A 57 -20.20 -18.49 5.87
C GLY A 57 -18.78 -18.31 5.34
N ARG A 58 -18.24 -19.29 4.59
CA ARG A 58 -16.93 -19.16 3.93
C ARG A 58 -17.12 -18.79 2.47
N VAL A 59 -16.32 -17.86 1.99
CA VAL A 59 -16.23 -17.55 0.58
C VAL A 59 -15.63 -18.75 -0.16
N HIS A 60 -16.28 -19.20 -1.23
CA HIS A 60 -15.80 -20.32 -2.05
C HIS A 60 -15.80 -20.03 -3.56
N GLY A 61 -16.11 -18.80 -3.95
CA GLY A 61 -16.10 -18.37 -5.35
C GLY A 61 -16.53 -16.93 -5.50
N VAL A 62 -16.47 -16.45 -6.73
CA VAL A 62 -17.15 -15.22 -7.14
C VAL A 62 -18.10 -15.50 -8.31
N GLU A 63 -19.05 -14.60 -8.54
CA GLU A 63 -19.98 -14.68 -9.67
C GLU A 63 -20.30 -13.30 -10.23
N LEU A 64 -20.63 -13.28 -11.52
CA LEU A 64 -20.95 -12.06 -12.25
C LEU A 64 -22.32 -11.52 -11.81
N ILE A 65 -22.40 -10.22 -11.53
CA ILE A 65 -23.66 -9.50 -11.43
C ILE A 65 -24.09 -9.12 -12.85
N PRO A 66 -25.31 -9.46 -13.31
CA PRO A 66 -25.78 -9.07 -14.64
C PRO A 66 -25.72 -7.55 -14.85
N ARG A 67 -25.34 -7.14 -16.07
CA ARG A 67 -25.18 -5.72 -16.45
C ARG A 67 -26.46 -4.89 -16.21
N GLU A 68 -27.62 -5.51 -16.38
CA GLU A 68 -28.94 -4.92 -16.15
C GLU A 68 -29.20 -4.64 -14.67
N GLU A 69 -28.85 -5.56 -13.77
CA GLU A 69 -28.96 -5.39 -12.31
C GLU A 69 -28.07 -4.24 -11.82
N MET A 70 -26.91 -4.05 -12.45
CA MET A 70 -25.97 -2.99 -12.08
C MET A 70 -26.45 -1.59 -12.45
N GLY A 71 -27.24 -1.45 -13.52
CA GLY A 71 -27.70 -0.15 -14.03
C GLY A 71 -26.59 0.80 -14.51
N ARG A 72 -25.36 0.31 -14.68
CA ARG A 72 -24.18 1.10 -15.11
C ARG A 72 -23.06 0.21 -15.68
N PRO A 73 -22.12 0.76 -16.48
CA PRO A 73 -20.97 0.03 -16.97
C PRO A 73 -20.11 -0.55 -15.85
N ARG A 74 -19.36 -1.62 -16.14
CA ARG A 74 -18.33 -2.13 -15.23
C ARG A 74 -17.15 -1.17 -15.16
N VAL A 75 -16.32 -1.31 -14.13
CA VAL A 75 -15.07 -0.55 -14.00
C VAL A 75 -13.93 -1.56 -14.03
N ASP A 76 -12.94 -1.32 -14.88
CA ASP A 76 -11.68 -2.06 -14.86
C ASP A 76 -10.85 -1.62 -13.65
N VAL A 77 -10.34 -2.56 -12.86
CA VAL A 77 -9.63 -2.26 -11.62
C VAL A 77 -8.28 -2.95 -11.59
N THR A 78 -7.21 -2.15 -11.55
CA THR A 78 -5.86 -2.61 -11.25
C THR A 78 -5.64 -2.52 -9.74
N VAL A 79 -5.09 -3.57 -9.13
CA VAL A 79 -4.83 -3.66 -7.70
C VAL A 79 -3.34 -3.70 -7.44
N VAL A 80 -2.86 -2.79 -6.60
CA VAL A 80 -1.45 -2.64 -6.21
C VAL A 80 -1.33 -2.88 -4.70
N PRO A 81 -1.37 -4.15 -4.24
CA PRO A 81 -1.28 -4.46 -2.82
C PRO A 81 0.14 -4.28 -2.28
N SER A 82 0.27 -4.05 -0.97
CA SER A 82 1.56 -4.11 -0.29
C SER A 82 2.07 -5.54 -0.10
N GLY A 83 3.37 -5.70 0.12
CA GLY A 83 3.96 -7.02 0.41
C GLY A 83 3.33 -7.69 1.63
N LEU A 84 3.00 -6.92 2.67
CA LEU A 84 2.29 -7.45 3.85
C LEU A 84 0.86 -7.91 3.50
N TYR A 85 0.15 -7.19 2.63
CA TYR A 85 -1.16 -7.62 2.17
C TYR A 85 -1.07 -8.97 1.45
N ARG A 86 -0.11 -9.12 0.54
CA ARG A 86 0.14 -10.38 -0.19
C ARG A 86 0.32 -11.56 0.76
N ASP A 87 1.09 -11.37 1.84
CA ASP A 87 1.43 -12.45 2.76
C ASP A 87 0.27 -12.81 3.70
N LEU A 88 -0.55 -11.83 4.09
CA LEU A 88 -1.69 -12.05 4.99
C LEU A 88 -2.95 -12.52 4.27
N PHE A 89 -3.18 -12.05 3.04
CA PHE A 89 -4.46 -12.21 2.33
C PHE A 89 -4.32 -12.82 0.90
N PRO A 90 -3.54 -13.91 0.72
CA PRO A 90 -3.38 -14.53 -0.59
C PRO A 90 -4.71 -15.09 -1.15
N ASN A 91 -5.62 -15.48 -0.25
CA ASN A 91 -6.98 -15.89 -0.61
C ASN A 91 -7.81 -14.72 -1.20
N LEU A 92 -7.68 -13.50 -0.67
CA LEU A 92 -8.36 -12.33 -1.22
C LEU A 92 -7.80 -11.95 -2.59
N MET A 93 -6.47 -12.00 -2.76
CA MET A 93 -5.84 -11.82 -4.08
C MET A 93 -6.38 -12.81 -5.11
N ARG A 94 -6.54 -14.09 -4.73
CA ARG A 94 -7.12 -15.10 -5.62
C ARG A 94 -8.57 -14.79 -6.00
N TRP A 95 -9.39 -14.27 -5.08
CA TRP A 95 -10.77 -13.89 -5.41
C TRP A 95 -10.85 -12.65 -6.32
N LEU A 96 -9.93 -11.70 -6.16
CA LEU A 96 -9.81 -10.56 -7.05
C LEU A 96 -9.38 -10.99 -8.46
N ASP A 97 -8.45 -11.95 -8.57
CA ASP A 97 -8.07 -12.55 -9.86
C ASP A 97 -9.22 -13.35 -10.50
N GLU A 98 -9.96 -14.13 -9.71
CA GLU A 98 -11.16 -14.84 -10.19
C GLU A 98 -12.24 -13.87 -10.68
N ALA A 99 -12.35 -12.69 -10.06
CA ALA A 99 -13.27 -11.64 -10.49
C ALA A 99 -12.91 -11.12 -11.90
N VAL A 100 -11.62 -10.97 -12.21
CA VAL A 100 -11.17 -10.61 -13.57
C VAL A 100 -11.63 -11.68 -14.58
N ASN A 101 -11.42 -12.96 -14.26
CA ASN A 101 -11.81 -14.07 -15.13
C ASN A 101 -13.32 -14.13 -15.37
N VAL A 102 -14.13 -13.87 -14.34
CA VAL A 102 -15.58 -13.86 -14.45
C VAL A 102 -16.09 -12.63 -15.21
N VAL A 103 -15.46 -11.45 -15.04
CA VAL A 103 -15.84 -10.25 -15.82
C VAL A 103 -15.46 -10.38 -17.29
N LYS A 104 -14.38 -11.10 -17.61
CA LYS A 104 -13.97 -11.38 -18.98
C LYS A 104 -15.00 -12.18 -19.78
N THR A 105 -15.89 -12.93 -19.12
CA THR A 105 -16.96 -13.67 -19.83
C THR A 105 -18.13 -12.78 -20.24
N ASP A 106 -18.19 -11.54 -19.73
CA ASP A 106 -19.23 -10.58 -20.09
C ASP A 106 -18.88 -9.85 -21.39
N THR A 107 -19.49 -10.28 -22.50
CA THR A 107 -19.25 -9.76 -23.85
C THR A 107 -20.10 -8.54 -24.20
N THR A 108 -20.73 -7.89 -23.21
CA THR A 108 -21.42 -6.61 -23.43
C THR A 108 -20.44 -5.57 -23.97
N ALA A 109 -20.88 -4.79 -24.96
CA ALA A 109 -20.04 -3.81 -25.66
C ALA A 109 -19.44 -2.73 -24.74
N ASP A 110 -20.09 -2.45 -23.60
CA ASP A 110 -19.69 -1.43 -22.63
C ASP A 110 -18.88 -1.98 -21.45
N ASN A 111 -18.19 -3.12 -21.61
CA ASN A 111 -17.27 -3.67 -20.61
C ASN A 111 -15.84 -3.13 -20.81
N PRO A 112 -15.34 -2.18 -19.99
CA PRO A 112 -14.04 -1.58 -20.20
C PRO A 112 -12.88 -2.58 -20.04
N LEU A 113 -13.03 -3.61 -19.21
CA LEU A 113 -12.00 -4.62 -19.01
C LEU A 113 -11.62 -5.29 -20.34
N LEU A 114 -12.61 -5.66 -21.16
CA LEU A 114 -12.34 -6.32 -22.45
C LEU A 114 -11.67 -5.37 -23.45
N GLN A 115 -12.07 -4.10 -23.47
CA GLN A 115 -11.45 -3.08 -24.31
C GLN A 115 -9.98 -2.91 -23.94
N HIS A 116 -9.67 -2.79 -22.65
CA HIS A 116 -8.32 -2.62 -22.15
C HIS A 116 -7.44 -3.87 -22.30
N ILE A 117 -8.01 -5.07 -22.17
CA ILE A 117 -7.32 -6.33 -22.48
C ILE A 117 -6.92 -6.33 -23.96
N ALA A 118 -7.83 -5.98 -24.88
CA ALA A 118 -7.54 -5.96 -26.31
C ALA A 118 -6.45 -4.94 -26.67
N GLU A 119 -6.49 -3.74 -26.07
CA GLU A 119 -5.44 -2.72 -26.23
C GLU A 119 -4.08 -3.21 -25.74
N THR A 120 -4.04 -3.80 -24.54
CA THR A 120 -2.81 -4.32 -23.93
C THR A 120 -2.24 -5.47 -24.76
N ARG A 121 -3.10 -6.39 -25.23
CA ARG A 121 -2.70 -7.49 -26.11
C ARG A 121 -2.08 -6.96 -27.40
N GLY A 122 -2.74 -6.02 -28.09
CA GLY A 122 -2.20 -5.42 -29.30
C GLY A 122 -0.85 -4.73 -29.08
N ALA A 123 -0.67 -4.06 -27.94
CA ALA A 123 0.60 -3.43 -27.57
C ALA A 123 1.71 -4.45 -27.28
N LEU A 124 1.39 -5.63 -26.73
CA LEU A 124 2.34 -6.71 -26.48
C LEU A 124 2.68 -7.47 -27.78
N GLU A 125 1.69 -7.76 -28.62
CA GLU A 125 1.90 -8.41 -29.93
C GLU A 125 2.77 -7.54 -30.84
N ALA A 126 2.58 -6.21 -30.83
CA ALA A 126 3.45 -5.26 -31.53
C ALA A 126 4.92 -5.27 -31.03
N ARG A 127 5.16 -5.79 -29.82
CA ARG A 127 6.51 -6.02 -29.25
C ARG A 127 7.03 -7.43 -29.49
N GLY A 128 6.35 -8.23 -30.31
CA GLY A 128 6.75 -9.60 -30.64
C GLY A 128 6.41 -10.63 -29.57
N VAL A 129 5.48 -10.34 -28.65
CA VAL A 129 4.93 -11.33 -27.73
C VAL A 129 3.92 -12.20 -28.49
N SER A 130 3.95 -13.52 -28.28
CA SER A 130 2.98 -14.42 -28.93
C SER A 130 1.55 -14.11 -28.50
N SER A 131 0.56 -14.39 -29.35
CA SER A 131 -0.85 -14.04 -29.04
C SER A 131 -1.35 -14.73 -27.75
N GLU A 132 -0.96 -15.98 -27.51
CA GLU A 132 -1.31 -16.72 -26.29
C GLU A 132 -0.70 -16.08 -25.03
N GLU A 133 0.59 -15.74 -25.08
CA GLU A 133 1.28 -15.07 -23.98
C GLU A 133 0.74 -13.66 -23.75
N ALA A 134 0.49 -12.92 -24.82
CA ALA A 134 -0.06 -11.57 -24.78
C ALA A 134 -1.46 -11.54 -24.17
N GLU A 135 -2.33 -12.50 -24.50
CA GLU A 135 -3.67 -12.63 -23.91
C GLU A 135 -3.60 -12.89 -22.40
N ARG A 136 -2.71 -13.79 -21.96
CA ARG A 136 -2.49 -14.08 -20.54
C ARG A 136 -1.98 -12.84 -19.79
N LEU A 137 -0.93 -12.19 -20.31
CA LEU A 137 -0.33 -10.99 -19.71
C LEU A 137 -1.31 -9.82 -19.67
N ALA A 138 -2.08 -9.59 -20.74
CA ALA A 138 -3.07 -8.52 -20.82
C ALA A 138 -4.21 -8.66 -19.80
N THR A 139 -4.45 -9.87 -19.30
CA THR A 139 -5.48 -10.16 -18.28
C THR A 139 -4.99 -9.87 -16.86
N VAL A 140 -3.69 -9.64 -16.63
CA VAL A 140 -3.16 -9.38 -15.28
C VAL A 140 -3.64 -8.04 -14.74
N ARG A 141 -4.13 -8.04 -13.50
CA ARG A 141 -4.60 -6.83 -12.77
C ARG A 141 -4.01 -6.69 -11.37
N LEU A 142 -3.19 -7.62 -10.90
CA LEU A 142 -2.56 -7.52 -9.58
C LEU A 142 -1.04 -7.38 -9.74
N PHE A 143 -0.49 -6.32 -9.14
CA PHE A 143 0.93 -5.99 -9.21
C PHE A 143 1.48 -5.62 -7.84
N SER A 144 2.58 -6.22 -7.41
CA SER A 144 3.16 -5.92 -6.09
C SER A 144 4.68 -5.97 -6.13
N VAL A 145 5.28 -5.86 -4.94
CA VAL A 145 6.68 -6.17 -4.69
C VAL A 145 6.93 -7.67 -4.83
N PRO A 146 8.17 -8.10 -5.16
CA PRO A 146 8.50 -9.52 -5.27
C PRO A 146 8.26 -10.24 -3.94
N SER A 147 7.93 -11.53 -4.03
CA SER A 147 7.76 -12.41 -2.86
C SER A 147 8.97 -12.33 -1.93
N GLY A 148 8.73 -12.26 -0.62
CA GLY A 148 9.78 -12.11 0.39
C GLY A 148 10.33 -10.68 0.60
N THR A 149 9.86 -9.70 -0.18
CA THR A 149 10.25 -8.28 -0.05
C THR A 149 9.06 -7.37 0.29
N TYR A 150 9.36 -6.14 0.74
CA TYR A 150 8.40 -5.14 1.22
C TYR A 150 8.83 -3.71 0.85
N GLY A 151 7.88 -2.77 0.88
CA GLY A 151 8.10 -1.34 0.61
C GLY A 151 8.20 -1.01 -0.88
N ALA A 152 7.64 0.12 -1.30
CA ALA A 152 7.71 0.55 -2.71
C ALA A 152 9.09 1.12 -3.08
N GLY A 153 9.94 1.40 -2.08
CA GLY A 153 11.32 1.88 -2.25
C GLY A 153 11.41 3.38 -2.57
N LEU A 154 10.34 4.12 -2.28
CA LEU A 154 10.27 5.55 -2.57
C LEU A 154 10.69 6.42 -1.38
N ASP A 155 10.74 5.87 -0.17
CA ASP A 155 11.26 6.52 1.02
C ASP A 155 12.68 7.04 0.79
N HIS A 156 13.63 6.15 0.50
CA HIS A 156 15.03 6.53 0.42
C HIS A 156 15.31 7.52 -0.72
N VAL A 157 14.83 7.20 -1.94
CA VAL A 157 15.11 8.02 -3.13
C VAL A 157 14.50 9.42 -3.04
N ILE A 158 13.28 9.56 -2.51
CA ILE A 158 12.65 10.87 -2.38
C ILE A 158 13.34 11.70 -1.31
N GLN A 159 13.70 11.09 -0.17
CA GLN A 159 14.37 11.82 0.90
C GLN A 159 15.77 12.31 0.46
N GLN A 160 16.47 11.55 -0.39
CA GLN A 160 17.72 11.96 -1.04
C GLN A 160 17.49 12.90 -2.24
N ALA A 161 16.99 14.10 -2.00
CA ALA A 161 16.63 15.04 -3.08
C ALA A 161 17.75 15.32 -4.11
N GLY A 162 19.03 15.20 -3.73
CA GLY A 162 20.17 15.36 -4.64
C GLY A 162 20.46 14.18 -5.57
N SER A 163 19.83 13.01 -5.37
CA SER A 163 20.09 11.80 -6.17
C SER A 163 19.28 11.73 -7.47
N TRP A 164 18.29 12.62 -7.64
CA TRP A 164 17.42 12.68 -8.81
C TRP A 164 17.21 14.11 -9.31
N THR A 165 16.99 14.24 -10.62
CA THR A 165 16.81 15.54 -11.31
C THR A 165 15.38 15.81 -11.74
N ASN A 166 14.56 14.76 -11.88
CA ASN A 166 13.13 14.87 -12.16
C ASN A 166 12.36 13.68 -11.56
N GLU A 167 11.04 13.79 -11.49
CA GLU A 167 10.17 12.80 -10.88
C GLU A 167 10.07 11.49 -11.70
N GLN A 168 10.48 11.49 -12.97
CA GLN A 168 10.54 10.25 -13.76
C GLN A 168 11.51 9.25 -13.15
N GLN A 169 12.67 9.70 -12.66
CA GLN A 169 13.64 8.82 -12.00
C GLN A 169 13.08 8.20 -10.72
N VAL A 170 12.20 8.92 -9.99
CA VAL A 170 11.48 8.40 -8.83
C VAL A 170 10.41 7.38 -9.28
N ALA A 171 9.67 7.68 -10.35
CA ALA A 171 8.69 6.77 -10.93
C ALA A 171 9.33 5.46 -11.42
N ASP A 172 10.54 5.51 -11.98
CA ASP A 172 11.27 4.33 -12.45
C ASP A 172 11.60 3.36 -11.30
N VAL A 173 11.92 3.88 -10.10
CA VAL A 173 12.10 3.05 -8.90
C VAL A 173 10.79 2.33 -8.56
N PHE A 174 9.65 3.05 -8.59
CA PHE A 174 8.33 2.45 -8.35
C PHE A 174 8.02 1.36 -9.38
N PHE A 175 8.18 1.64 -10.68
CA PHE A 175 7.93 0.65 -11.74
C PHE A 175 8.81 -0.58 -11.59
N ASN A 176 10.09 -0.43 -11.29
CA ASN A 176 10.98 -1.58 -11.10
C ASN A 176 10.54 -2.45 -9.92
N ARG A 177 10.15 -1.82 -8.81
CA ARG A 177 9.83 -2.53 -7.56
C ARG A 177 8.42 -3.12 -7.56
N MET A 178 7.43 -2.39 -8.06
CA MET A 178 6.00 -2.73 -7.97
C MET A 178 5.46 -3.51 -9.16
N SER A 179 6.28 -3.82 -10.16
CA SER A 179 5.81 -4.49 -11.39
C SER A 179 5.74 -6.01 -11.31
N HIS A 180 5.84 -6.66 -10.15
CA HIS A 180 5.78 -8.13 -10.10
C HIS A 180 4.33 -8.61 -10.21
N LEU A 181 4.08 -9.58 -11.09
CA LEU A 181 2.75 -10.01 -11.48
C LEU A 181 2.16 -10.96 -10.44
N PHE A 182 0.87 -10.80 -10.17
CA PHE A 182 0.06 -11.74 -9.40
C PHE A 182 -1.26 -12.03 -10.12
N GLY A 183 -1.78 -13.24 -9.92
CA GLY A 183 -2.98 -13.70 -10.65
C GLY A 183 -2.64 -14.24 -12.03
N GLN A 184 -3.61 -14.87 -12.70
CA GLN A 184 -3.40 -15.49 -14.03
C GLN A 184 -2.22 -16.49 -14.07
N GLY A 185 -1.99 -17.19 -12.95
CA GLY A 185 -0.88 -18.12 -12.76
C GLY A 185 0.47 -17.46 -12.44
N PHE A 186 0.54 -16.15 -12.22
CA PHE A 186 1.72 -15.46 -11.69
C PHE A 186 1.62 -15.30 -10.18
N TRP A 187 2.76 -15.41 -9.50
CA TRP A 187 2.83 -15.30 -8.04
C TRP A 187 4.10 -14.59 -7.55
N GLY A 188 4.23 -13.32 -7.96
CA GLY A 188 5.38 -12.48 -7.63
C GLY A 188 6.56 -12.62 -8.59
N THR A 189 6.32 -13.22 -9.76
CA THR A 189 7.32 -13.37 -10.82
C THR A 189 7.26 -12.20 -11.80
N ARG A 190 8.38 -11.96 -12.47
CA ARG A 190 8.47 -10.99 -13.57
C ARG A 190 8.03 -11.65 -14.88
N ALA A 191 7.43 -10.87 -15.76
CA ALA A 191 7.16 -11.29 -17.13
C ALA A 191 8.41 -11.03 -17.97
N THR A 192 9.01 -12.09 -18.52
CA THR A 192 10.13 -11.98 -19.47
C THR A 192 9.70 -12.52 -20.81
N GLN A 193 9.98 -11.77 -21.88
CA GLN A 193 9.69 -12.24 -23.24
C GLN A 193 10.46 -13.54 -23.51
N SER A 194 9.73 -14.59 -23.90
CA SER A 194 10.28 -15.91 -24.25
C SER A 194 11.38 -15.82 -25.33
N SER A 195 11.23 -14.90 -26.28
CA SER A 195 12.17 -14.57 -27.34
C SER A 195 12.97 -13.30 -27.01
N GLY A 196 14.10 -13.44 -26.31
CA GLY A 196 15.06 -12.34 -26.11
C GLY A 196 15.23 -11.86 -24.66
N GLY A 197 14.52 -12.44 -23.69
CA GLY A 197 14.78 -12.22 -22.27
C GLY A 197 14.50 -10.81 -21.76
N THR A 198 13.84 -9.97 -22.57
CA THR A 198 13.48 -8.60 -22.16
C THR A 198 12.39 -8.64 -21.11
N ASP A 199 12.61 -7.91 -20.02
CA ASP A 199 11.63 -7.78 -18.95
C ASP A 199 10.46 -6.87 -19.37
N LEU A 200 9.28 -7.46 -19.44
CA LEU A 200 8.03 -6.81 -19.84
C LEU A 200 7.27 -6.24 -18.64
N SER A 201 7.68 -6.55 -17.42
CA SER A 201 6.90 -6.27 -16.21
C SER A 201 6.64 -4.77 -16.00
N PRO A 202 7.64 -3.87 -16.10
CA PRO A 202 7.40 -2.43 -15.97
C PRO A 202 6.45 -1.90 -17.04
N ALA A 203 6.59 -2.37 -18.29
CA ALA A 203 5.72 -1.99 -19.39
C ALA A 203 4.28 -2.50 -19.18
N LEU A 204 4.11 -3.70 -18.63
CA LEU A 204 2.80 -4.27 -18.34
C LEU A 204 2.09 -3.50 -17.22
N LEU A 205 2.80 -3.15 -16.14
CA LEU A 205 2.26 -2.26 -15.11
C LEU A 205 1.85 -0.91 -15.73
N GLY A 206 2.71 -0.33 -16.58
CA GLY A 206 2.38 0.90 -17.31
C GLY A 206 1.09 0.78 -18.14
N LEU A 207 0.93 -0.31 -18.91
CA LEU A 207 -0.28 -0.56 -19.70
C LEU A 207 -1.53 -0.76 -18.82
N ALA A 208 -1.39 -1.41 -17.66
CA ALA A 208 -2.48 -1.59 -16.70
C ALA A 208 -2.90 -0.27 -16.00
N LEU A 209 -1.96 0.66 -15.84
CA LEU A 209 -2.20 2.00 -15.26
C LEU A 209 -2.67 3.04 -16.28
N LYS A 210 -2.38 2.84 -17.58
CA LYS A 210 -2.70 3.79 -18.65
C LYS A 210 -4.18 4.16 -18.67
N GLY A 211 -4.50 5.45 -18.68
CA GLY A 211 -5.88 5.95 -18.73
C GLY A 211 -6.67 5.80 -17.42
N ALA A 212 -6.04 5.35 -16.32
CA ALA A 212 -6.70 5.31 -15.02
C ALA A 212 -7.26 6.68 -14.62
N LYS A 213 -8.52 6.69 -14.16
CA LYS A 213 -9.26 7.91 -13.79
C LYS A 213 -9.07 8.31 -12.33
N GLY A 214 -8.68 7.35 -11.50
CA GLY A 214 -8.40 7.60 -10.09
C GLY A 214 -7.59 6.48 -9.45
N VAL A 215 -6.82 6.84 -8.43
CA VAL A 215 -6.07 5.94 -7.56
C VAL A 215 -6.65 6.03 -6.16
N VAL A 216 -6.91 4.90 -5.52
CA VAL A 216 -7.68 4.84 -4.26
C VAL A 216 -6.89 4.06 -3.21
N HIS A 217 -6.80 4.63 -2.01
CA HIS A 217 -6.32 3.94 -0.81
C HIS A 217 -7.32 4.08 0.34
N SER A 218 -7.40 3.11 1.26
CA SER A 218 -8.20 3.27 2.49
C SER A 218 -7.43 3.94 3.62
N ARG A 219 -8.16 4.60 4.52
CA ARG A 219 -7.66 4.94 5.86
C ARG A 219 -8.75 4.76 6.90
N SER A 220 -8.51 3.89 7.89
CA SER A 220 -9.52 3.44 8.87
C SER A 220 -9.22 3.84 10.32
N SER A 221 -8.18 4.62 10.56
CA SER A 221 -7.72 4.95 11.92
C SER A 221 -7.70 6.46 12.18
N ASN A 222 -8.05 6.84 13.40
CA ASN A 222 -7.88 8.19 13.94
C ASN A 222 -6.55 8.38 14.69
N VAL A 223 -5.71 7.34 14.78
CA VAL A 223 -4.42 7.40 15.49
C VAL A 223 -3.30 7.90 14.58
N TYR A 224 -3.17 7.32 13.39
CA TYR A 224 -2.19 7.75 12.37
C TYR A 224 -2.90 8.23 11.11
N GLY A 225 -2.37 9.26 10.47
CA GLY A 225 -2.91 9.88 9.26
C GLY A 225 -2.10 9.51 8.02
N ALA A 226 -2.27 10.25 6.92
CA ALA A 226 -1.58 10.04 5.65
C ALA A 226 -0.18 10.68 5.60
N ILE A 227 0.07 11.76 6.36
CA ILE A 227 1.41 12.38 6.46
C ILE A 227 2.23 11.72 7.58
N ASP A 228 1.56 11.04 8.51
CA ASP A 228 2.20 10.43 9.67
C ASP A 228 3.24 9.36 9.32
N SER A 229 3.01 8.63 8.22
CA SER A 229 3.85 7.54 7.76
C SER A 229 4.24 7.74 6.31
N ASP A 230 5.50 7.43 6.01
CA ASP A 230 6.08 7.47 4.68
C ASP A 230 5.42 6.46 3.73
N ASP A 231 5.06 5.28 4.24
CA ASP A 231 4.40 4.22 3.45
C ASP A 231 3.21 4.77 2.64
N PHE A 232 2.41 5.71 3.19
CA PHE A 232 1.18 6.16 2.52
C PHE A 232 1.51 6.91 1.22
N TYR A 233 2.52 7.80 1.22
CA TYR A 233 2.97 8.42 -0.03
C TYR A 233 3.73 7.42 -0.92
N GLN A 234 4.45 6.46 -0.33
CA GLN A 234 5.17 5.45 -1.12
C GLN A 234 4.21 4.61 -1.98
N TYR A 235 3.06 4.22 -1.43
CA TYR A 235 2.06 3.40 -2.15
C TYR A 235 1.05 4.25 -2.92
N LEU A 236 0.25 5.07 -2.25
CA LEU A 236 -0.78 5.87 -2.93
C LEU A 236 -0.14 6.95 -3.80
N GLY A 237 0.81 7.70 -3.25
CA GLY A 237 1.56 8.72 -4.00
C GLY A 237 2.41 8.11 -5.12
N GLY A 238 3.13 7.01 -4.87
CA GLY A 238 3.90 6.31 -5.89
C GLY A 238 3.04 5.79 -7.05
N THR A 239 1.84 5.30 -6.74
CA THR A 239 0.86 4.89 -7.76
C THR A 239 0.35 6.10 -8.55
N ALA A 240 0.01 7.20 -7.88
CA ALA A 240 -0.40 8.45 -8.54
C ALA A 240 0.69 8.99 -9.48
N LEU A 241 1.94 9.00 -9.01
CA LEU A 241 3.12 9.39 -9.79
C LEU A 241 3.28 8.48 -11.01
N ALA A 242 3.18 7.16 -10.84
CA ALA A 242 3.27 6.20 -11.94
C ALA A 242 2.17 6.41 -12.99
N VAL A 243 0.92 6.68 -12.57
CA VAL A 243 -0.16 7.03 -13.49
C VAL A 243 0.13 8.34 -14.22
N ARG A 244 0.58 9.38 -13.51
CA ARG A 244 0.94 10.69 -14.11
C ARG A 244 2.05 10.55 -15.15
N THR A 245 3.08 9.76 -14.84
CA THR A 245 4.18 9.46 -15.75
C THR A 245 3.70 8.81 -17.06
N ILE A 246 2.73 7.89 -16.99
CA ILE A 246 2.23 7.17 -18.17
C ILE A 246 1.24 8.01 -18.98
N ASN A 247 0.37 8.75 -18.32
CA ASN A 247 -0.71 9.50 -18.96
C ASN A 247 -0.27 10.91 -19.39
N GLY A 248 0.82 11.45 -18.84
CA GLY A 248 1.20 12.85 -18.94
C GLY A 248 0.44 13.77 -17.99
N GLU A 249 -0.76 13.37 -17.55
CA GLU A 249 -1.57 14.06 -16.55
C GLU A 249 -1.92 13.15 -15.36
N GLY A 250 -2.13 13.73 -14.19
CA GLY A 250 -2.48 13.00 -12.97
C GLY A 250 -3.91 12.46 -13.01
N ALA A 251 -4.11 11.29 -12.39
CA ALA A 251 -5.44 10.79 -12.06
C ALA A 251 -5.91 11.36 -10.72
N GLU A 252 -7.21 11.26 -10.42
CA GLU A 252 -7.69 11.66 -9.11
C GLU A 252 -7.07 10.80 -8.00
N THR A 253 -6.40 11.43 -7.04
CA THR A 253 -5.87 10.73 -5.87
C THR A 253 -6.90 10.77 -4.73
N LEU A 254 -7.42 9.60 -4.36
CA LEU A 254 -8.58 9.44 -3.49
C LEU A 254 -8.26 8.61 -2.25
N ILE A 255 -8.90 8.98 -1.13
CA ILE A 255 -8.88 8.22 0.12
C ILE A 255 -10.30 7.77 0.43
N SER A 256 -10.51 6.46 0.55
CA SER A 256 -11.65 5.88 1.26
C SER A 256 -11.43 6.07 2.76
N ASP A 257 -11.95 7.16 3.30
CA ASP A 257 -11.89 7.48 4.72
C ASP A 257 -12.93 6.64 5.47
N LEU A 258 -12.42 5.66 6.20
CA LEU A 258 -13.15 4.71 7.03
C LEU A 258 -12.89 4.96 8.53
N SER A 259 -12.27 6.09 8.88
CA SER A 259 -11.96 6.45 10.27
C SER A 259 -13.22 6.57 11.15
N ASN A 260 -14.37 6.88 10.52
CA ASN A 260 -15.69 6.69 11.10
C ASN A 260 -16.39 5.50 10.43
N PRO A 261 -16.47 4.33 11.10
CA PRO A 261 -17.05 3.12 10.48
C PRO A 261 -18.54 3.27 10.16
N LYS A 262 -19.25 4.23 10.77
CA LYS A 262 -20.67 4.50 10.51
C LYS A 262 -20.89 5.45 9.34
N ALA A 263 -19.87 6.21 8.93
CA ALA A 263 -19.99 7.26 7.92
C ALA A 263 -18.75 7.31 7.02
N GLY A 264 -18.30 6.14 6.56
CA GLY A 264 -17.17 6.09 5.63
C GLY A 264 -17.51 6.80 4.31
N GLU A 265 -16.56 7.59 3.80
CA GLU A 265 -16.69 8.42 2.59
C GLU A 265 -15.43 8.31 1.70
N THR A 266 -15.55 8.60 0.41
CA THR A 266 -14.39 8.77 -0.48
C THR A 266 -14.13 10.26 -0.70
N VAL A 267 -12.92 10.72 -0.35
CA VAL A 267 -12.50 12.12 -0.46
C VAL A 267 -11.23 12.25 -1.30
N THR A 268 -10.96 13.45 -1.83
CA THR A 268 -9.68 13.74 -2.47
C THR A 268 -8.56 13.77 -1.43
N LEU A 269 -7.35 13.39 -1.85
CA LEU A 269 -6.16 13.49 -1.02
C LEU A 269 -5.95 14.92 -0.52
N GLN A 270 -6.09 15.92 -1.38
CA GLN A 270 -5.94 17.34 -1.00
C GLN A 270 -6.88 17.73 0.16
N ARG A 271 -8.15 17.31 0.11
CA ARG A 271 -9.12 17.55 1.18
C ARG A 271 -8.73 16.82 2.46
N PHE A 272 -8.27 15.57 2.35
CA PHE A 272 -7.84 14.76 3.48
C PHE A 272 -6.60 15.36 4.17
N LEU A 273 -5.53 15.65 3.42
CA LEU A 273 -4.30 16.24 3.93
C LEU A 273 -4.55 17.62 4.57
N GLY A 274 -5.38 18.46 3.93
CA GLY A 274 -5.73 19.77 4.49
C GLY A 274 -6.46 19.67 5.84
N ARG A 275 -7.32 18.67 6.02
CA ARG A 275 -7.98 18.39 7.32
C ARG A 275 -6.97 17.83 8.33
N GLU A 276 -6.12 16.90 7.91
CA GLU A 276 -5.12 16.27 8.76
C GLU A 276 -4.10 17.28 9.30
N MET A 277 -3.54 18.14 8.44
CA MET A 277 -2.61 19.19 8.85
C MET A 277 -3.21 20.11 9.90
N ARG A 278 -4.44 20.62 9.68
CA ARG A 278 -5.11 21.49 10.66
C ARG A 278 -5.49 20.79 11.95
N ALA A 279 -5.83 19.51 11.89
CA ALA A 279 -6.20 18.75 13.08
C ALA A 279 -4.98 18.37 13.93
N ARG A 280 -3.79 18.24 13.32
CA ARG A 280 -2.58 17.72 13.97
C ARG A 280 -1.37 18.65 13.80
N TYR A 281 -0.76 18.66 12.63
CA TYR A 281 0.60 19.19 12.44
C TYR A 281 0.68 20.72 12.50
N LEU A 282 -0.44 21.41 12.38
CA LEU A 282 -0.54 22.86 12.55
C LEU A 282 -1.33 23.22 13.83
N ASN A 283 -1.74 22.21 14.61
CA ASN A 283 -2.54 22.38 15.80
C ASN A 283 -1.65 22.55 17.03
N PRO A 284 -1.69 23.68 17.74
CA PRO A 284 -0.83 23.92 18.90
C PRO A 284 -1.02 22.88 20.01
N LYS A 285 -2.21 22.26 20.12
CA LYS A 285 -2.44 21.18 21.11
C LYS A 285 -1.63 19.93 20.80
N TRP A 286 -1.57 19.54 19.52
CA TRP A 286 -0.79 18.38 19.11
C TRP A 286 0.71 18.68 19.20
N ILE A 287 1.13 19.86 18.73
CA ILE A 287 2.53 20.29 18.77
C ILE A 287 3.04 20.31 20.22
N LYS A 288 2.31 20.97 21.13
CA LYS A 288 2.67 21.01 22.56
C LYS A 288 2.73 19.62 23.19
N ALA A 289 1.82 18.72 22.82
CA ALA A 289 1.82 17.35 23.30
C ALA A 289 3.04 16.58 22.79
N MET A 290 3.40 16.71 21.51
CA MET A 290 4.60 16.10 20.95
C MET A 290 5.88 16.64 21.59
N LEU A 291 6.04 17.97 21.71
CA LEU A 291 7.22 18.56 22.33
C LEU A 291 7.43 18.08 23.78
N LYS A 292 6.35 17.80 24.51
CA LYS A 292 6.41 17.23 25.87
C LYS A 292 7.04 15.83 25.90
N GLU A 293 6.94 15.05 24.82
CA GLU A 293 7.56 13.72 24.68
C GLU A 293 9.06 13.79 24.37
N GLY A 294 9.68 14.97 24.43
CA GLY A 294 11.12 15.16 24.28
C GLY A 294 11.64 14.68 22.93
N TYR A 295 12.72 13.88 22.94
CA TYR A 295 13.40 13.42 21.73
C TYR A 295 12.46 12.73 20.73
N ALA A 296 11.56 11.87 21.22
CA ALA A 296 10.64 11.11 20.37
C ALA A 296 9.61 12.00 19.67
N GLY A 297 9.09 13.00 20.39
CA GLY A 297 8.16 13.97 19.81
C GLY A 297 8.82 14.91 18.81
N ALA A 298 10.04 15.38 19.12
CA ALA A 298 10.86 16.16 18.18
C ALA A 298 11.12 15.38 16.88
N ARG A 299 11.48 14.10 17.00
CA ARG A 299 11.64 13.19 15.85
C ARG A 299 10.34 13.06 15.04
N MET A 300 9.19 12.92 15.71
CA MET A 300 7.89 12.81 15.02
C MET A 300 7.57 14.08 14.21
N ILE A 301 7.77 15.27 14.79
CA ILE A 301 7.56 16.54 14.09
C ILE A 301 8.46 16.64 12.85
N ARG A 302 9.73 16.25 12.98
CA ARG A 302 10.66 16.17 11.84
C ARG A 302 10.20 15.18 10.78
N GLN A 303 9.73 13.99 11.18
CA GLN A 303 9.25 12.95 10.26
C GLN A 303 8.05 13.44 9.43
N VAL A 304 7.11 14.15 10.04
CA VAL A 304 5.95 14.74 9.33
C VAL A 304 6.41 15.71 8.24
N THR A 305 7.44 16.50 8.50
CA THR A 305 8.00 17.43 7.52
C THR A 305 8.60 16.70 6.31
N ASP A 306 9.32 15.61 6.56
CA ASP A 306 9.87 14.74 5.50
C ASP A 306 8.79 13.99 4.72
N ASN A 307 7.71 13.57 5.38
CA ASN A 307 6.60 12.90 4.73
C ASN A 307 5.75 13.87 3.89
N LEU A 308 5.62 15.14 4.33
CA LEU A 308 5.00 16.19 3.52
C LEU A 308 5.78 16.41 2.22
N TRP A 309 7.11 16.35 2.28
CA TRP A 309 7.95 16.32 1.09
C TRP A 309 7.73 15.09 0.21
N GLY A 310 7.57 13.91 0.81
CA GLY A 310 7.16 12.70 0.10
C GLY A 310 5.87 12.89 -0.72
N TRP A 311 4.87 13.54 -0.11
CA TRP A 311 3.63 13.91 -0.79
C TRP A 311 3.83 14.96 -1.88
N GLN A 312 4.67 15.98 -1.66
CA GLN A 312 4.94 17.02 -2.67
C GLN A 312 5.51 16.43 -3.95
N VAL A 313 6.46 15.49 -3.85
CA VAL A 313 7.10 14.87 -5.01
C VAL A 313 6.14 13.94 -5.75
N THR A 314 5.37 13.15 -5.00
CA THR A 314 4.49 12.15 -5.59
C THR A 314 3.18 12.73 -6.13
N VAL A 315 2.58 13.68 -5.40
CA VAL A 315 1.27 14.30 -5.69
C VAL A 315 1.33 15.81 -5.43
N PRO A 316 2.03 16.58 -6.30
CA PRO A 316 2.30 18.00 -6.07
C PRO A 316 1.03 18.84 -5.93
N GLU A 317 -0.06 18.48 -6.60
CA GLU A 317 -1.35 19.17 -6.49
C GLU A 317 -2.00 19.05 -5.09
N ALA A 318 -1.59 18.04 -4.30
CA ALA A 318 -2.08 17.87 -2.94
C ALA A 318 -1.32 18.73 -1.91
N VAL A 319 -0.09 19.14 -2.25
CA VAL A 319 0.77 19.98 -1.39
C VAL A 319 1.03 21.31 -2.09
N ASP A 320 0.28 22.33 -1.69
CA ASP A 320 0.42 23.69 -2.21
C ASP A 320 1.41 24.51 -1.37
N GLU A 321 1.84 25.64 -1.92
CA GLU A 321 2.79 26.56 -1.25
C GLU A 321 2.30 27.00 0.13
N ALA A 322 0.98 27.15 0.31
CA ALA A 322 0.38 27.54 1.57
C ALA A 322 0.70 26.53 2.69
N LYS A 323 0.77 25.22 2.40
CA LYS A 323 1.14 24.21 3.40
C LYS A 323 2.58 24.37 3.87
N TRP A 324 3.53 24.63 2.96
CA TRP A 324 4.93 24.89 3.33
C TRP A 324 5.08 26.19 4.11
N GLN A 325 4.36 27.24 3.68
CA GLN A 325 4.31 28.50 4.40
C GLN A 325 3.76 28.31 5.83
N GLU A 326 2.67 27.56 6.00
CA GLU A 326 2.11 27.26 7.32
C GLU A 326 3.07 26.43 8.19
N MET A 327 3.81 25.47 7.61
CA MET A 327 4.85 24.73 8.33
C MET A 327 5.98 25.65 8.79
N PHE A 328 6.47 26.55 7.92
CA PHE A 328 7.49 27.54 8.27
C PHE A 328 7.02 28.45 9.40
N GLU A 329 5.84 29.05 9.28
CA GLU A 329 5.32 29.95 10.31
C GLU A 329 5.08 29.21 11.63
N THR A 330 4.56 28.00 11.57
CA THR A 330 4.27 27.21 12.78
C THR A 330 5.53 26.77 13.53
N TYR A 331 6.54 26.26 12.82
CA TYR A 331 7.69 25.61 13.46
C TYR A 331 8.96 26.46 13.50
N VAL A 332 9.15 27.40 12.55
CA VAL A 332 10.36 28.21 12.43
C VAL A 332 10.14 29.64 12.93
N GLN A 333 9.00 30.25 12.59
CA GLN A 333 8.59 31.50 13.23
C GLN A 333 7.95 31.30 14.59
N ASP A 334 7.66 30.05 14.95
CA ASP A 334 6.98 29.70 16.20
C ASP A 334 5.71 30.54 16.42
N ARG A 335 4.80 30.51 15.43
CA ARG A 335 3.55 31.30 15.41
C ARG A 335 2.73 31.21 16.71
N TYR A 336 2.89 30.13 17.47
CA TYR A 336 2.16 29.86 18.71
C TYR A 336 2.97 30.11 20.00
N GLU A 337 4.20 30.62 19.87
CA GLU A 337 5.10 30.93 20.99
C GLU A 337 5.30 29.73 21.93
N LEU A 338 5.50 28.54 21.33
CA LEU A 338 5.68 27.28 22.07
C LEU A 338 7.13 27.03 22.48
N GLY A 339 8.06 27.89 22.05
CA GLY A 339 9.49 27.71 22.18
C GLY A 339 9.98 26.51 21.38
N VAL A 340 9.50 26.34 20.14
CA VAL A 340 9.75 25.11 19.35
C VAL A 340 11.24 24.76 19.30
N ARG A 341 12.10 25.73 18.97
CA ARG A 341 13.56 25.49 18.89
C ARG A 341 14.17 25.17 20.26
N GLU A 342 13.73 25.86 21.30
CA GLU A 342 14.19 25.65 22.67
C GLU A 342 13.79 24.26 23.17
N GLN A 343 12.58 23.80 22.82
CA GLN A 343 12.10 22.46 23.16
C GLN A 343 12.88 21.38 22.40
N PHE A 344 13.25 21.59 21.13
CA PHE A 344 14.14 20.67 20.40
C PHE A 344 15.55 20.62 21.02
N THR A 345 16.06 21.78 21.48
CA THR A 345 17.34 21.85 22.21
C THR A 345 17.26 21.09 23.53
N ALA A 346 16.21 21.33 24.33
CA ALA A 346 15.99 20.67 25.61
C ALA A 346 15.74 19.15 25.46
N ALA A 347 15.23 18.72 24.31
CA ALA A 347 15.07 17.34 23.92
C ALA A 347 16.35 16.66 23.41
N GLU A 348 17.49 17.37 23.43
CA GLU A 348 18.78 16.92 22.87
C GLU A 348 18.67 16.49 21.39
N ASN A 349 17.77 17.13 20.64
CA ASN A 349 17.48 16.78 19.25
C ASN A 349 17.47 18.00 18.32
N LEU A 350 18.46 18.87 18.46
CA LEU A 350 18.60 20.04 17.60
C LEU A 350 18.84 19.65 16.12
N GLY A 351 19.39 18.45 15.87
CA GLY A 351 19.52 17.87 14.53
C GLY A 351 18.18 17.67 13.82
N ALA A 352 17.14 17.20 14.53
CA ALA A 352 15.81 17.08 13.93
C ALA A 352 15.23 18.44 13.52
N TYR A 353 15.47 19.50 14.29
CA TYR A 353 15.05 20.86 13.94
C TYR A 353 15.81 21.37 12.71
N GLN A 354 17.13 21.14 12.68
CA GLN A 354 17.96 21.48 11.51
C GLN A 354 17.48 20.76 10.26
N ALA A 355 17.19 19.47 10.34
CA ALA A 355 16.68 18.69 9.21
C ALA A 355 15.35 19.25 8.65
N MET A 356 14.46 19.77 9.52
CA MET A 356 13.23 20.42 9.06
C MET A 356 13.50 21.70 8.28
N VAL A 357 14.40 22.55 8.79
CA VAL A 357 14.80 23.80 8.12
C VAL A 357 15.50 23.50 6.79
N ASP A 358 16.40 22.52 6.78
CA ASP A 358 17.07 22.04 5.58
C ASP A 358 16.07 21.50 4.55
N ARG A 359 15.06 20.74 5.00
CA ARG A 359 13.99 20.25 4.12
C ARG A 359 13.24 21.39 3.45
N MET A 360 12.84 22.41 4.22
CA MET A 360 12.15 23.59 3.69
C MET A 360 13.00 24.30 2.63
N LEU A 361 14.31 24.44 2.86
CA LEU A 361 15.24 24.99 1.87
C LEU A 361 15.38 24.10 0.63
N THR A 362 15.41 22.77 0.78
CA THR A 362 15.39 21.82 -0.35
C THR A 362 14.14 21.95 -1.19
N VAL A 363 12.97 22.15 -0.58
CA VAL A 363 11.70 22.33 -1.30
C VAL A 363 11.75 23.61 -2.16
N ILE A 364 12.35 24.68 -1.63
CA ILE A 364 12.59 25.95 -2.36
C ILE A 364 13.59 25.72 -3.51
N GLU A 365 14.72 25.08 -3.24
CA GLU A 365 15.77 24.80 -4.23
C GLU A 365 15.25 23.95 -5.40
N LYS A 366 14.37 22.99 -5.11
CA LYS A 366 13.71 22.15 -6.11
C LYS A 366 12.56 22.84 -6.83
N GLY A 367 12.19 24.07 -6.44
CA GLY A 367 11.18 24.89 -7.11
C GLY A 367 9.73 24.55 -6.77
N TYR A 368 9.48 23.68 -5.77
CA TYR A 368 8.12 23.32 -5.35
C TYR A 368 7.45 24.37 -4.45
N TRP A 369 8.24 25.28 -3.87
CA TRP A 369 7.75 26.36 -3.04
C TRP A 369 8.52 27.65 -3.35
N GLN A 370 7.81 28.71 -3.73
CA GLN A 370 8.37 30.03 -4.01
C GLN A 370 7.94 31.07 -2.97
N PRO A 371 8.48 31.02 -1.74
CA PRO A 371 8.10 31.98 -0.71
C PRO A 371 8.67 33.38 -0.95
N ALA A 372 8.16 34.34 -0.18
CA ALA A 372 8.70 35.69 -0.15
C ALA A 372 10.21 35.69 0.25
N PRO A 373 11.03 36.61 -0.29
CA PRO A 373 12.47 36.68 0.00
C PRO A 373 12.81 36.70 1.50
N GLU A 374 11.95 37.31 2.32
CA GLU A 374 12.11 37.40 3.77
C GLU A 374 12.04 36.02 4.44
N THR A 375 11.19 35.13 3.93
CA THR A 375 11.07 33.74 4.41
C THR A 375 12.33 32.94 4.07
N VAL A 376 12.84 33.09 2.84
CA VAL A 376 14.10 32.46 2.42
C VAL A 376 15.26 32.94 3.30
N SER A 377 15.37 34.26 3.47
CA SER A 377 16.40 34.87 4.31
C SER A 377 16.32 34.36 5.76
N ARG A 378 15.11 34.28 6.34
CA ARG A 378 14.91 33.75 7.68
C ARG A 378 15.34 32.30 7.81
N LEU A 379 14.97 31.42 6.87
CA LEU A 379 15.40 30.01 6.87
C LEU A 379 16.92 29.88 6.80
N GLN A 380 17.57 30.68 5.95
CA GLN A 380 19.04 30.71 5.82
C GLN A 380 19.72 31.20 7.11
N THR A 381 19.18 32.24 7.75
CA THR A 381 19.67 32.73 9.04
C THR A 381 19.55 31.64 10.11
N VAL A 382 18.39 30.99 10.23
CA VAL A 382 18.20 29.88 11.19
C VAL A 382 19.20 28.76 10.93
N LYS A 383 19.38 28.35 9.67
CA LYS A 383 20.37 27.32 9.30
C LYS A 383 21.79 27.70 9.73
N ALA A 384 22.21 28.96 9.52
CA ALA A 384 23.52 29.44 9.93
C ALA A 384 23.69 29.45 11.46
N GLU A 385 22.66 29.82 12.20
CA GLU A 385 22.66 29.78 13.68
C GLU A 385 22.76 28.35 14.24
N LEU A 386 22.36 27.33 13.47
CA LEU A 386 22.45 25.92 13.86
C LEU A 386 23.79 25.28 13.46
N ALA A 387 24.56 25.91 12.58
CA ALA A 387 25.80 25.35 12.00
C ALA A 387 26.98 25.13 12.99
N PRO A 388 27.14 25.83 14.13
CA PRO A 388 28.15 25.46 15.11
C PRO A 388 27.66 24.29 15.99
N GLY A 389 28.02 23.06 15.60
CA GLY A 389 28.06 21.90 16.53
C GLY A 389 27.26 20.64 16.18
N VAL A 390 26.54 20.55 15.06
CA VAL A 390 25.60 19.42 14.82
C VAL A 390 25.96 18.50 13.63
N VAL A 391 26.92 18.86 12.78
CA VAL A 391 27.18 18.12 11.53
C VAL A 391 28.43 17.25 11.66
N GLN A 392 28.31 16.06 12.27
CA GLN A 392 29.23 14.94 11.99
C GLN A 392 28.66 13.56 12.37
N GLU A 393 27.71 13.46 13.32
CA GLU A 393 27.25 12.15 13.79
C GLU A 393 26.14 11.52 12.94
N GLU A 394 25.16 12.27 12.43
CA GLU A 394 23.99 11.68 11.73
C GLU A 394 24.38 10.98 10.41
N GLN A 395 25.30 11.53 9.63
CA GLN A 395 25.80 10.84 8.43
C GLN A 395 26.48 9.52 8.79
N SER A 396 27.17 9.45 9.93
CA SER A 396 27.86 8.22 10.36
C SER A 396 26.92 7.16 10.92
N VAL A 397 25.86 7.54 11.64
CA VAL A 397 24.92 6.61 12.27
C VAL A 397 23.95 6.07 11.23
N VAL A 398 23.46 6.91 10.31
CA VAL A 398 22.60 6.50 9.20
C VAL A 398 23.39 5.62 8.23
N GLN A 399 24.62 5.98 7.83
CA GLN A 399 25.46 5.11 6.98
C GLN A 399 25.81 3.77 7.64
N ARG A 400 26.04 3.74 8.97
CA ARG A 400 26.29 2.48 9.70
C ARG A 400 25.05 1.61 9.82
N ALA A 401 23.87 2.20 10.00
CA ALA A 401 22.61 1.47 10.00
C ALA A 401 22.22 0.98 8.59
N GLU A 402 22.50 1.76 7.55
CA GLU A 402 22.28 1.42 6.14
C GLU A 402 23.22 0.30 5.68
N ALA A 403 24.50 0.33 6.05
CA ALA A 403 25.44 -0.75 5.77
C ALA A 403 25.01 -2.08 6.44
N ALA A 404 24.28 -2.01 7.55
CA ALA A 404 23.74 -3.20 8.23
C ALA A 404 22.44 -3.76 7.60
N LEU A 405 21.79 -2.99 6.73
CA LEU A 405 20.49 -3.32 6.11
C LEU A 405 20.57 -3.60 4.60
N GLN A 406 21.74 -3.41 3.97
CA GLN A 406 21.94 -3.82 2.58
C GLN A 406 21.96 -5.35 2.48
N PRO A 407 21.18 -5.97 1.58
CA PRO A 407 21.33 -7.39 1.31
C PRO A 407 22.72 -7.64 0.71
N ALA A 408 23.44 -8.60 1.28
CA ALA A 408 24.73 -9.03 0.74
C ALA A 408 24.59 -9.36 -0.77
N PRO A 409 25.59 -9.03 -1.60
CA PRO A 409 25.59 -9.49 -2.98
C PRO A 409 25.48 -11.02 -3.00
N GLY A 410 24.62 -11.54 -3.88
CA GLY A 410 24.38 -12.98 -4.00
C GLY A 410 25.68 -13.77 -4.20
N PRO A 411 25.74 -15.04 -3.73
CA PRO A 411 26.98 -15.79 -3.69
C PRO A 411 27.53 -16.01 -5.12
N PRO A 412 28.85 -15.85 -5.34
CA PRO A 412 29.46 -16.25 -6.60
C PRO A 412 29.39 -17.79 -6.76
N VAL A 413 29.19 -18.22 -8.01
CA VAL A 413 29.15 -19.63 -8.42
C VAL A 413 30.45 -20.35 -7.98
N PRO A 414 30.38 -21.50 -7.29
CA PRO A 414 31.58 -22.16 -6.76
C PRO A 414 32.34 -22.93 -7.85
N ALA A 415 33.66 -22.69 -7.92
CA ALA A 415 34.63 -23.60 -8.53
C ALA A 415 35.11 -24.63 -7.46
N PRO A 416 35.54 -25.85 -7.86
CA PRO A 416 35.75 -26.99 -6.95
C PRO A 416 37.01 -26.87 -6.05
N PRO A 417 37.10 -27.66 -4.96
CA PRO A 417 37.89 -27.29 -3.78
C PRO A 417 39.32 -27.89 -3.74
N ALA A 418 40.20 -27.22 -3.00
CA ALA A 418 41.36 -27.83 -2.35
C ALA A 418 41.54 -27.21 -0.93
N ALA A 419 41.95 -28.05 0.03
CA ALA A 419 41.93 -27.84 1.49
C ALA A 419 43.28 -27.33 2.07
N PRO A 420 43.54 -27.33 3.42
CA PRO A 420 43.25 -26.25 4.38
C PRO A 420 44.46 -25.80 5.25
N ALA A 421 44.20 -24.88 6.21
CA ALA A 421 44.91 -24.51 7.48
C ALA A 421 45.32 -23.01 7.51
N GLY A 422 44.86 -22.16 8.44
CA GLY A 422 45.04 -22.12 9.90
C GLY A 422 44.94 -20.65 10.40
N PRO A 423 45.02 -20.34 11.72
CA PRO A 423 43.90 -19.67 12.43
C PRO A 423 44.11 -18.21 12.90
N THR A 424 43.02 -17.70 13.52
CA THR A 424 42.88 -16.65 14.57
C THR A 424 42.52 -15.20 14.19
N SER A 425 41.34 -14.75 14.64
CA SER A 425 41.17 -13.79 15.76
C SER A 425 39.82 -13.05 15.73
N ALA A 426 39.29 -12.78 16.93
CA ALA A 426 38.17 -11.89 17.31
C ALA A 426 36.73 -12.38 17.05
N GLU A 427 36.13 -12.87 18.13
CA GLU A 427 34.72 -13.22 18.30
C GLU A 427 33.85 -11.96 18.21
N ALA A 428 33.21 -11.76 17.06
CA ALA A 428 32.13 -10.80 16.88
C ALA A 428 30.80 -11.47 17.26
N ALA A 429 29.96 -10.74 18.01
CA ALA A 429 28.63 -11.17 18.39
C ALA A 429 27.84 -11.68 17.17
N ALA A 430 27.18 -12.84 17.32
CA ALA A 430 26.40 -13.45 16.26
C ALA A 430 25.32 -12.46 15.74
N PRO A 431 25.21 -12.26 14.41
CA PRO A 431 24.14 -11.44 13.86
C PRO A 431 22.79 -12.09 14.20
N ALA A 432 21.81 -11.25 14.54
CA ALA A 432 20.44 -11.70 14.72
C ALA A 432 19.97 -12.46 13.46
N PRO A 433 19.17 -13.54 13.60
CA PRO A 433 18.68 -14.26 12.44
C PRO A 433 17.89 -13.31 11.55
N VAL A 434 18.31 -13.18 10.29
CA VAL A 434 17.56 -12.46 9.26
C VAL A 434 16.22 -13.17 9.11
N VAL A 435 15.14 -12.50 9.53
CA VAL A 435 13.77 -12.99 9.31
C VAL A 435 13.47 -12.84 7.83
N GLN A 436 13.74 -13.89 7.05
CA GLN A 436 13.20 -13.99 5.69
C GLN A 436 11.68 -14.15 5.79
N GLY A 437 10.94 -13.24 5.16
CA GLY A 437 9.49 -13.36 5.01
C GLY A 437 9.11 -14.66 4.30
N ARG A 438 7.86 -15.11 4.44
CA ARG A 438 7.41 -16.32 3.76
C ARG A 438 7.52 -16.14 2.25
N VAL A 439 8.27 -17.03 1.59
CA VAL A 439 8.29 -17.12 0.13
C VAL A 439 7.08 -17.95 -0.27
N LEU A 440 6.22 -17.40 -1.11
CA LEU A 440 5.09 -18.15 -1.63
C LEU A 440 5.49 -18.90 -2.90
N GLU A 441 5.27 -20.21 -2.91
CA GLU A 441 5.51 -21.07 -4.07
C GLU A 441 4.19 -21.47 -4.72
N GLU A 442 4.19 -21.61 -6.04
CA GLU A 442 3.06 -22.14 -6.78
C GLU A 442 2.76 -23.58 -6.32
N GLN A 443 1.53 -23.83 -5.90
CA GLN A 443 1.06 -25.17 -5.57
C GLN A 443 0.24 -25.70 -6.75
N PRO A 444 0.56 -26.89 -7.30
CA PRO A 444 -0.26 -27.48 -8.35
C PRO A 444 -1.69 -27.70 -7.85
N PRO A 445 -2.71 -27.58 -8.71
CA PRO A 445 -4.10 -27.75 -8.30
C PRO A 445 -4.28 -29.14 -7.70
N ARG A 446 -4.69 -29.21 -6.43
CA ARG A 446 -5.10 -30.47 -5.80
C ARG A 446 -6.22 -31.06 -6.63
N ARG A 447 -6.00 -32.23 -7.23
CA ARG A 447 -7.10 -33.08 -7.68
C ARG A 447 -8.02 -33.27 -6.48
N GLN A 448 -9.30 -32.92 -6.63
CA GLN A 448 -10.31 -33.37 -5.69
C GLN A 448 -10.31 -34.90 -5.76
N GLU A 449 -9.61 -35.55 -4.83
CA GLU A 449 -9.82 -36.96 -4.59
C GLU A 449 -11.26 -37.11 -4.10
N SER A 450 -12.12 -37.60 -4.99
CA SER A 450 -13.43 -38.09 -4.61
C SER A 450 -13.21 -39.19 -3.57
N SER A 451 -13.45 -38.88 -2.30
CA SER A 451 -13.45 -39.89 -1.25
C SER A 451 -14.44 -40.99 -1.65
N PRO A 452 -14.05 -42.28 -1.62
CA PRO A 452 -14.98 -43.34 -1.95
C PRO A 452 -16.09 -43.34 -0.90
N ARG A 453 -17.32 -43.04 -1.33
CA ARG A 453 -18.52 -43.29 -0.53
C ARG A 453 -18.54 -44.78 -0.19
N SER A 454 -18.29 -45.11 1.06
CA SER A 454 -18.50 -46.47 1.56
C SER A 454 -20.00 -46.75 1.60
N ASN A 455 -20.49 -47.43 0.56
CA ASN A 455 -21.74 -48.18 0.64
C ASN A 455 -21.53 -49.31 1.66
N ARG A 456 -21.94 -49.10 2.90
CA ARG A 456 -22.28 -50.21 3.81
C ARG A 456 -23.79 -50.26 3.94
N GLY A 457 -24.36 -51.20 3.21
CA GLY A 457 -25.75 -51.60 3.32
C GLY A 457 -26.09 -52.11 4.71
N PHE A 458 -27.35 -51.92 5.06
CA PHE A 458 -28.03 -52.45 6.23
C PHE A 458 -27.89 -53.97 6.30
N ALA A 459 -27.32 -54.46 7.40
CA ALA A 459 -27.55 -55.82 7.90
C ALA A 459 -27.55 -55.76 9.44
N GLU A 460 -28.76 -55.92 9.98
CA GLU A 460 -29.19 -56.45 11.28
C GLU A 460 -28.32 -56.23 12.54
N ALA A 461 -28.97 -55.60 13.53
CA ALA A 461 -28.56 -55.55 14.94
C ALA A 461 -28.80 -56.92 15.64
N PRO A 462 -28.23 -57.17 16.84
CA PRO A 462 -28.93 -56.68 18.03
C PRO A 462 -28.03 -56.27 19.23
N LEU A 463 -28.70 -55.60 20.18
CA LEU A 463 -28.39 -55.53 21.62
C LEU A 463 -27.14 -54.76 22.06
N ARG A 464 -27.33 -53.48 22.43
CA ARG A 464 -26.98 -52.91 23.76
C ARG A 464 -27.87 -51.68 24.05
N LEU A 465 -29.12 -51.95 24.43
CA LEU A 465 -29.96 -50.97 25.15
C LEU A 465 -29.51 -50.98 26.61
N GLY A 466 -28.93 -49.88 27.09
CA GLY A 466 -28.61 -49.75 28.51
C GLY A 466 -27.40 -48.87 28.80
N LEU A 467 -27.41 -47.61 28.38
CA LEU A 467 -26.60 -46.58 29.05
C LEU A 467 -27.04 -45.12 28.81
N LEU A 468 -28.20 -44.87 28.20
CA LEU A 468 -28.70 -43.50 27.92
C LEU A 468 -29.93 -43.09 28.75
N ALA A 469 -30.40 -43.95 29.67
CA ALA A 469 -31.47 -43.60 30.62
C ALA A 469 -30.94 -43.04 31.97
N ALA A 470 -29.63 -43.06 32.22
CA ALA A 470 -29.04 -42.61 33.49
C ALA A 470 -28.48 -41.18 33.48
N LEU A 471 -28.43 -40.51 32.32
CA LEU A 471 -27.89 -39.14 32.19
C LEU A 471 -28.96 -38.06 32.00
N ALA A 472 -30.22 -38.44 31.77
CA ALA A 472 -31.34 -37.49 31.63
C ALA A 472 -32.14 -37.25 32.93
N LEU A 473 -31.86 -37.99 34.01
CA LEU A 473 -32.46 -37.78 35.34
C LEU A 473 -31.53 -37.09 36.35
N GLY A 474 -30.27 -36.80 35.98
CA GLY A 474 -29.29 -36.13 36.83
C GLY A 474 -29.26 -34.60 36.75
N LEU A 475 -29.96 -33.99 35.78
CA LEU A 475 -29.88 -32.54 35.51
C LEU A 475 -31.15 -31.75 35.88
N VAL A 476 -32.15 -32.40 36.50
CA VAL A 476 -33.34 -31.72 37.06
C VAL A 476 -33.24 -31.55 38.59
N GLY A 477 -32.25 -32.17 39.25
CA GLY A 477 -32.10 -32.15 40.71
C GLY A 477 -31.16 -31.09 41.32
N PHE A 478 -30.42 -30.31 40.51
CA PHE A 478 -29.38 -29.39 41.04
C PHE A 478 -29.73 -27.89 40.91
N GLY A 479 -30.92 -27.56 40.40
CA GLY A 479 -31.38 -26.17 40.21
C GLY A 479 -32.21 -25.58 41.36
N TRP A 480 -32.43 -26.33 42.45
CA TRP A 480 -33.37 -25.97 43.53
C TRP A 480 -32.75 -25.97 44.93
N TRP A 481 -31.46 -25.63 45.05
CA TRP A 481 -30.82 -25.44 46.36
C TRP A 481 -29.82 -24.28 46.37
N ARG A 482 -30.29 -23.09 45.97
CA ARG A 482 -29.62 -21.83 46.29
C ARG A 482 -30.57 -20.63 46.28
N GLN A 483 -31.66 -20.73 47.03
CA GLN A 483 -32.42 -19.59 47.55
C GLN A 483 -33.12 -20.04 48.83
N GLY A 484 -32.72 -19.46 49.98
CA GLY A 484 -33.43 -19.62 51.26
C GLY A 484 -32.60 -20.13 52.43
N ARG A 485 -31.61 -19.35 52.90
CA ARG A 485 -31.38 -18.92 54.30
C ARG A 485 -30.01 -18.30 54.45
#